data_AF-A0AAI9US91-F1
#
_entry.id   AF-A0AAI9US91-F1
#
_cell.length_a   1.000
_cell.length_b   1.000
_cell.length_c   1.000
_cell.angle_alpha   90.00
_cell.angle_beta   90.00
_cell.angle_gamma   90.00
#
_symmetry.space_group_name_H-M   'P 1'
#
loop_
_entity.id
_entity.type
_entity.pdbx_description
1 polymer ?
#
loop_
_entity_poly.entity_id
_entity_poly.type
_entity_poly.pdbx_seq_one_letter_code
_entity_poly.pdbx_strand_id
1 'polypeptide(L)'
;MKIQDHRSNFARVHVSELRWDMVRAEKESQGYDKESYEYSCSLSQTQTSHVEQSTQAKRKKNPEDVQMICGASSMLPLSFSGTGDDGSAASFCKVDEATKKILLSHPSDIESTFQPTFIRYAKADKKFSATSMHPTLGSEATLPHHRPNSESQIESDQRLLPTQDQYPVWYFFYGTLADPTVLNNLLGIEPVYRAAKVRSGRLATWGGKYKALVDASA
;
A
#
# COMPACT_ATOMS: atom_id res chain seq x y z
N MET A 1 -21.23 4.29 23.23
CA MET A 1 -19.89 3.82 23.61
C MET A 1 -19.33 4.79 24.64
N LYS A 2 -18.75 4.32 25.75
CA LYS A 2 -18.26 5.21 26.83
C LYS A 2 -16.85 5.70 26.46
N ILE A 3 -16.49 6.93 26.81
CA ILE A 3 -15.13 7.50 26.59
C ILE A 3 -14.02 6.59 27.19
N GLN A 4 -14.36 5.80 28.21
CA GLN A 4 -13.47 4.79 28.79
C GLN A 4 -13.02 3.70 27.79
N ASP A 5 -13.88 3.32 26.83
CA ASP A 5 -13.53 2.33 25.80
C ASP A 5 -12.57 2.94 24.76
N HIS A 6 -12.69 4.25 24.48
CA HIS A 6 -11.81 4.98 23.57
C HIS A 6 -10.36 5.04 24.08
N ARG A 7 -10.17 5.21 25.40
CA ARG A 7 -8.84 5.23 26.02
C ARG A 7 -8.10 3.88 25.92
N SER A 8 -8.85 2.78 25.82
CA SER A 8 -8.31 1.42 25.75
C SER A 8 -7.99 0.95 24.32
N ASN A 9 -8.32 1.76 23.30
CA ASN A 9 -8.09 1.42 21.90
C ASN A 9 -6.74 1.98 21.40
N PHE A 10 -5.78 1.10 21.14
CA PHE A 10 -4.46 1.46 20.59
C PHE A 10 -4.49 1.86 19.11
N ALA A 11 -5.59 1.58 18.40
CA ALA A 11 -5.82 2.01 17.02
C ALA A 11 -6.68 3.28 16.93
N ARG A 12 -6.83 4.03 18.03
CA ARG A 12 -7.64 5.25 18.04
C ARG A 12 -7.07 6.30 17.10
N VAL A 13 -7.96 7.09 16.50
CA VAL A 13 -7.61 8.25 15.70
C VAL A 13 -6.86 9.24 16.59
N HIS A 14 -5.57 9.41 16.35
CA HIS A 14 -4.77 10.38 17.06
C HIS A 14 -4.63 11.65 16.22
N VAL A 15 -5.04 12.78 16.78
CA VAL A 15 -4.90 14.07 16.11
C VAL A 15 -3.53 14.63 16.47
N SER A 16 -2.65 14.69 15.46
CA SER A 16 -1.32 15.31 15.60
C SER A 16 -1.42 16.73 16.18
N GLU A 17 -0.47 17.15 16.99
CA GLU A 17 -0.47 18.49 17.63
C GLU A 17 -0.63 19.62 16.62
N LEU A 18 0.07 19.55 15.48
CA LEU A 18 -0.06 20.52 14.39
C LEU A 18 -1.51 20.67 13.88
N ARG A 19 -2.24 19.55 13.81
CA ARG A 19 -3.64 19.55 13.37
C ARG A 19 -4.58 20.09 14.45
N TRP A 20 -4.30 19.80 15.71
CA TRP A 20 -5.03 20.38 16.83
C TRP A 20 -4.86 21.90 16.88
N ASP A 21 -3.64 22.41 16.71
CA ASP A 21 -3.35 23.84 16.75
C ASP A 21 -4.11 24.64 15.70
N MET A 22 -4.31 24.06 14.50
CA MET A 22 -5.08 24.69 13.44
C MET A 22 -6.58 24.81 13.76
N VAL A 23 -7.15 23.88 14.54
CA VAL A 23 -8.61 23.83 14.81
C VAL A 23 -8.97 24.22 16.24
N ARG A 24 -7.97 24.42 17.12
CA ARG A 24 -8.11 24.63 18.56
C ARG A 24 -9.07 25.78 18.87
N ALA A 25 -8.83 26.96 18.32
CA ALA A 25 -9.62 28.16 18.63
C ALA A 25 -11.10 27.99 18.26
N GLU A 26 -11.37 27.30 17.16
CA GLU A 26 -12.75 27.02 16.71
C GLU A 26 -13.40 25.94 17.57
N LYS A 27 -12.69 24.84 17.85
CA LYS A 27 -13.26 23.68 18.55
C LYS A 27 -13.38 23.89 20.05
N GLU A 28 -12.48 24.64 20.68
CA GLU A 28 -12.64 25.06 22.08
C GLU A 28 -13.85 26.00 22.25
N SER A 29 -14.15 26.86 21.26
CA SER A 29 -15.38 27.69 21.29
C SER A 29 -16.67 26.87 21.18
N GLN A 30 -16.58 25.66 20.63
CA GLN A 30 -17.65 24.66 20.55
C GLN A 30 -17.67 23.73 21.78
N GLY A 31 -16.80 23.97 22.77
CA GLY A 31 -16.72 23.22 24.02
C GLY A 31 -15.93 21.91 23.94
N TYR A 32 -15.16 21.69 22.88
CA TYR A 32 -14.31 20.50 22.74
C TYR A 32 -12.91 20.74 23.32
N ASP A 33 -12.45 19.79 24.12
CA ASP A 33 -11.01 19.59 24.35
C ASP A 33 -10.43 18.64 23.29
N LYS A 34 -9.09 18.52 23.24
CA LYS A 34 -8.39 17.70 22.24
C LYS A 34 -8.89 16.24 22.25
N GLU A 35 -9.10 15.66 23.44
CA GLU A 35 -9.54 14.27 23.58
C GLU A 35 -10.99 14.08 23.12
N SER A 36 -11.88 15.03 23.44
CA SER A 36 -13.27 15.03 23.00
C SER A 36 -13.39 15.28 21.50
N TYR A 37 -12.47 16.05 20.91
CA TYR A 37 -12.37 16.26 19.48
C TYR A 37 -11.83 15.02 18.74
N GLU A 38 -10.82 14.33 19.30
CA GLU A 38 -10.35 13.04 18.80
C GLU A 38 -11.48 11.99 18.82
N TYR A 39 -12.22 11.95 19.93
CA TYR A 39 -13.37 11.07 20.08
C TYR A 39 -14.49 11.40 19.09
N SER A 40 -14.84 12.67 18.92
CA SER A 40 -15.86 13.07 17.92
C SER A 40 -15.42 12.76 16.50
N CYS A 41 -14.15 12.97 16.15
CA CYS A 41 -13.61 12.56 14.85
C CYS A 41 -13.73 11.05 14.63
N SER A 42 -13.49 10.24 15.66
CA SER A 42 -13.64 8.78 15.57
C SER A 42 -15.10 8.33 15.40
N LEU A 43 -16.05 9.07 15.98
CA LEU A 43 -17.49 8.83 15.80
C LEU A 43 -17.95 9.26 14.41
N SER A 44 -17.51 10.42 13.93
CA SER A 44 -17.82 10.90 12.58
C SER A 44 -17.26 9.96 11.52
N GLN A 45 -16.07 9.36 11.72
CA GLN A 45 -15.51 8.37 10.80
C GLN A 45 -16.31 7.05 10.78
N THR A 46 -17.04 6.76 11.86
CA THR A 46 -17.98 5.63 11.95
C THR A 46 -19.37 6.00 11.38
N GLN A 47 -19.73 7.29 11.34
CA GLN A 47 -21.01 7.82 10.85
C GLN A 47 -20.98 8.33 9.40
N THR A 48 -19.81 8.60 8.82
CA THR A 48 -19.66 9.01 7.40
C THR A 48 -20.02 7.91 6.39
N SER A 49 -20.47 6.75 6.87
CA SER A 49 -21.10 5.71 6.07
C SER A 49 -22.52 6.07 5.61
N HIS A 50 -23.15 7.15 6.08
CA HIS A 50 -24.50 7.50 5.65
C HIS A 50 -24.77 9.02 5.63
N VAL A 51 -24.83 9.54 4.40
CA VAL A 51 -25.63 10.70 3.92
C VAL A 51 -25.27 12.07 4.51
N GLU A 52 -24.54 12.86 3.73
CA GLU A 52 -25.03 14.21 3.39
C GLU A 52 -24.74 14.52 1.92
N GLN A 53 -25.82 14.79 1.21
CA GLN A 53 -25.90 15.05 -0.22
C GLN A 53 -25.33 16.43 -0.51
N SER A 54 -24.39 16.52 -1.46
CA SER A 54 -24.31 17.68 -2.32
C SER A 54 -23.90 17.26 -3.71
N THR A 55 -24.82 17.57 -4.64
CA THR A 55 -24.65 17.70 -6.09
C THR A 55 -24.09 16.51 -6.89
N GLN A 56 -25.05 15.87 -7.57
CA GLN A 56 -24.84 15.01 -8.73
C GLN A 56 -23.81 15.59 -9.71
N ALA A 57 -22.76 14.82 -9.98
CA ALA A 57 -22.13 14.79 -11.28
C ALA A 57 -21.79 13.34 -11.63
N LYS A 58 -22.81 12.60 -12.07
CA LYS A 58 -22.59 11.41 -12.91
C LYS A 58 -21.83 11.89 -14.15
N ARG A 59 -20.60 11.42 -14.38
CA ARG A 59 -20.16 11.12 -15.74
C ARG A 59 -19.00 10.13 -15.78
N LYS A 60 -19.36 8.89 -16.12
CA LYS A 60 -18.48 7.88 -16.71
C LYS A 60 -17.83 8.45 -17.97
N LYS A 61 -16.56 8.16 -18.19
CA LYS A 61 -15.92 8.19 -19.52
C LYS A 61 -14.93 7.03 -19.61
N ASN A 62 -15.06 6.25 -20.69
CA ASN A 62 -14.26 5.05 -20.99
C ASN A 62 -12.89 5.48 -21.53
N PRO A 63 -11.85 4.62 -21.49
CA PRO A 63 -10.54 4.90 -22.09
C PRO A 63 -10.59 5.30 -23.57
N GLU A 64 -11.67 4.94 -24.27
CA GLU A 64 -11.96 5.29 -25.66
C GLU A 64 -12.16 6.80 -25.88
N ASP A 65 -12.67 7.54 -24.88
CA ASP A 65 -12.87 9.00 -24.98
C ASP A 65 -11.54 9.76 -25.00
N VAL A 66 -10.53 9.24 -24.28
CA VAL A 66 -9.16 9.80 -24.28
C VAL A 66 -8.52 9.58 -25.65
N GLN A 67 -8.81 8.46 -26.30
CA GLN A 67 -8.30 8.12 -27.63
C GLN A 67 -8.92 8.98 -28.73
N MET A 68 -10.21 9.33 -28.61
CA MET A 68 -10.85 10.30 -29.51
C MET A 68 -10.25 11.70 -29.39
N ILE A 69 -9.98 12.17 -28.17
CA ILE A 69 -9.45 13.53 -27.94
C ILE A 69 -7.98 13.66 -28.37
N CYS A 70 -7.18 12.59 -28.21
CA CYS A 70 -5.74 12.64 -28.47
C CYS A 70 -5.34 12.26 -29.90
N GLY A 71 -6.32 12.01 -30.79
CA GLY A 71 -6.09 11.77 -32.22
C GLY A 71 -5.13 10.62 -32.49
N ALA A 72 -5.57 9.37 -32.30
CA ALA A 72 -5.06 8.10 -32.86
C ALA A 72 -3.53 7.78 -32.90
N SER A 73 -2.62 8.66 -32.48
CA SER A 73 -1.17 8.53 -32.75
C SER A 73 -0.30 8.43 -31.50
N SER A 74 -0.89 8.48 -30.30
CA SER A 74 -0.18 8.24 -29.05
C SER A 74 -0.64 6.90 -28.48
N MET A 75 0.31 6.03 -28.12
CA MET A 75 0.10 4.70 -27.50
C MET A 75 -1.17 4.65 -26.64
N LEU A 76 -1.95 3.57 -26.79
CA LEU A 76 -3.06 3.23 -25.89
C LEU A 76 -2.61 3.46 -24.43
N PRO A 77 -3.20 4.45 -23.72
CA PRO A 77 -2.75 4.76 -22.38
C PRO A 77 -3.06 3.57 -21.49
N LEU A 78 -2.03 3.07 -20.79
CA LEU A 78 -2.13 1.94 -19.89
C LEU A 78 -3.26 2.20 -18.89
N SER A 79 -4.34 1.41 -18.99
CA SER A 79 -5.52 1.56 -18.15
C SER A 79 -5.42 0.67 -16.91
N PHE A 80 -5.74 1.23 -15.76
CA PHE A 80 -5.84 0.52 -14.50
C PHE A 80 -7.30 0.51 -14.06
N SER A 81 -7.84 -0.65 -13.76
CA SER A 81 -9.13 -0.77 -13.08
C SER A 81 -8.92 -0.82 -11.57
N GLY A 82 -9.88 -0.29 -10.84
CA GLY A 82 -9.94 -0.36 -9.39
C GLY A 82 -11.39 -0.36 -8.93
N THR A 83 -11.58 -0.64 -7.66
CA THR A 83 -12.88 -0.53 -7.01
C THR A 83 -12.76 0.57 -5.95
N GLY A 84 -13.64 1.56 -6.01
CA GLY A 84 -13.73 2.59 -4.99
C GLY A 84 -14.21 2.03 -3.65
N ASP A 85 -14.02 2.80 -2.58
CA ASP A 85 -14.47 2.42 -1.22
C ASP A 85 -15.99 2.22 -1.13
N ASP A 86 -16.75 2.80 -2.07
CA ASP A 86 -18.18 2.64 -2.25
C ASP A 86 -18.59 1.39 -3.07
N GLY A 87 -17.61 0.57 -3.48
CA GLY A 87 -17.83 -0.60 -4.34
C GLY A 87 -17.99 -0.25 -5.83
N SER A 88 -17.86 1.03 -6.22
CA SER A 88 -18.00 1.44 -7.62
C SER A 88 -16.74 1.08 -8.42
N ALA A 89 -16.93 0.66 -9.67
CA ALA A 89 -15.81 0.44 -10.59
C ALA A 89 -15.20 1.77 -11.00
N ALA A 90 -13.91 1.96 -10.70
CA ALA A 90 -13.11 3.10 -11.11
C ALA A 90 -12.10 2.66 -12.18
N SER A 91 -11.80 3.57 -13.10
CA SER A 91 -10.79 3.34 -14.13
C SER A 91 -9.87 4.55 -14.25
N PHE A 92 -8.57 4.30 -14.30
CA PHE A 92 -7.53 5.29 -14.43
C PHE A 92 -6.74 5.02 -15.70
N CYS A 93 -6.21 6.06 -16.33
CA CYS A 93 -5.30 5.92 -17.46
C CYS A 93 -4.00 6.67 -17.16
N LYS A 94 -2.86 6.05 -17.48
CA LYS A 94 -1.58 6.75 -17.43
C LYS A 94 -1.44 7.63 -18.67
N VAL A 95 -1.33 8.93 -18.45
CA VAL A 95 -1.08 9.92 -19.49
C VAL A 95 0.29 10.55 -19.28
N ASP A 96 0.99 10.88 -20.36
CA ASP A 96 2.21 11.67 -20.32
C ASP A 96 1.89 13.18 -20.24
N GLU A 97 2.93 14.01 -20.15
CA GLU A 97 2.76 15.46 -20.01
C GLU A 97 2.17 16.08 -21.30
N ALA A 98 2.51 15.55 -22.48
CA ALA A 98 1.99 16.03 -23.75
C ALA A 98 0.47 15.76 -23.87
N THR A 99 0.04 14.54 -23.56
CA THR A 99 -1.37 14.12 -23.52
C THR A 99 -2.14 14.92 -22.47
N LYS A 100 -1.55 15.15 -21.29
CA LYS A 100 -2.15 16.02 -20.26
C LYS A 100 -2.41 17.43 -20.78
N LYS A 101 -1.46 18.02 -21.53
CA LYS A 101 -1.63 19.34 -22.14
C LYS A 101 -2.76 19.35 -23.16
N ILE A 102 -2.86 18.32 -24.01
CA ILE A 102 -3.94 18.17 -25.00
C ILE A 102 -5.31 18.08 -24.30
N LEU A 103 -5.43 17.26 -23.25
CA LEU A 103 -6.66 17.10 -22.48
C LEU A 103 -7.09 18.39 -21.77
N LEU A 104 -6.14 19.21 -21.34
CA LEU A 104 -6.41 20.52 -20.73
C LEU A 104 -6.70 21.61 -21.77
N SER A 105 -6.10 21.54 -22.95
CA SER A 105 -6.30 22.50 -24.03
C SER A 105 -7.53 22.21 -24.89
N HIS A 106 -8.11 21.01 -24.77
CA HIS A 106 -9.33 20.66 -25.48
C HIS A 106 -10.45 21.58 -24.99
N PRO A 107 -10.95 22.50 -25.84
CA PRO A 107 -12.07 23.34 -25.49
C PRO A 107 -13.25 22.42 -25.22
N SER A 108 -13.98 22.68 -24.14
CA SER A 108 -15.28 22.07 -23.92
C SER A 108 -16.21 22.55 -25.02
N ASP A 109 -16.15 21.93 -26.20
CA ASP A 109 -17.15 22.08 -27.24
C ASP A 109 -18.45 21.53 -26.66
N ILE A 110 -19.24 22.48 -26.15
CA ILE A 110 -20.68 22.44 -25.92
C ILE A 110 -21.12 21.23 -25.07
N GLU A 111 -21.35 21.48 -23.77
CA GLU A 111 -21.97 20.55 -22.79
C GLU A 111 -21.15 19.36 -22.27
N SER A 112 -19.83 19.37 -22.48
CA SER A 112 -18.96 18.42 -21.79
C SER A 112 -18.68 18.91 -20.36
N THR A 113 -19.45 18.41 -19.38
CA THR A 113 -19.16 18.51 -17.93
C THR A 113 -17.89 17.76 -17.50
N PHE A 114 -16.99 17.47 -18.44
CA PHE A 114 -15.81 16.68 -18.21
C PHE A 114 -14.71 17.53 -17.60
N GLN A 115 -14.53 17.40 -16.29
CA GLN A 115 -13.35 17.89 -15.59
C GLN A 115 -12.41 16.73 -15.30
N PRO A 116 -11.36 16.51 -16.12
CA PRO A 116 -10.41 15.44 -15.86
C PRO A 116 -9.67 15.71 -14.55
N THR A 117 -9.71 14.73 -13.64
CA THR A 117 -8.93 14.78 -12.39
C THR A 117 -7.57 14.14 -12.63
N PHE A 118 -6.50 14.91 -12.46
CA PHE A 118 -5.13 14.41 -12.61
C PHE A 118 -4.53 14.10 -11.24
N ILE A 119 -4.14 12.85 -11.04
CA ILE A 119 -3.42 12.41 -9.85
C ILE A 119 -1.95 12.18 -10.22
N ARG A 120 -1.03 12.68 -9.40
CA ARG A 120 0.40 12.47 -9.62
C ARG A 120 0.73 10.98 -9.44
N TYR A 121 1.16 10.33 -10.53
CA TYR A 121 1.69 8.98 -10.48
C TYR A 121 3.16 8.99 -10.05
N ALA A 122 3.41 9.14 -8.74
CA ALA A 122 4.75 9.10 -8.14
C ALA A 122 5.14 7.66 -7.79
N LYS A 123 5.12 6.74 -8.77
CA LYS A 123 5.69 5.41 -8.56
C LYS A 123 7.21 5.56 -8.58
N ALA A 124 7.82 5.51 -7.40
CA ALA A 124 9.27 5.42 -7.30
C ALA A 124 9.71 4.15 -8.05
N ASP A 125 10.69 4.29 -8.94
CA ASP A 125 11.33 3.13 -9.52
C ASP A 125 11.93 2.33 -8.37
N LYS A 126 11.43 1.11 -8.18
CA LYS A 126 11.96 0.16 -7.21
C LYS A 126 13.27 -0.42 -7.76
N LYS A 127 14.28 0.43 -7.97
CA LYS A 127 15.65 0.01 -8.27
C LYS A 127 16.29 -0.41 -6.96
N PHE A 128 16.14 -1.68 -6.59
CA PHE A 128 17.03 -2.21 -5.58
C PHE A 128 18.39 -2.50 -6.22
N SER A 129 19.43 -2.49 -5.40
CA SER A 129 20.74 -2.92 -5.86
C SER A 129 20.68 -4.41 -6.18
N ALA A 130 21.12 -4.82 -7.37
CA ALA A 130 21.28 -6.22 -7.75
C ALA A 130 22.32 -6.95 -6.87
N THR A 131 23.09 -6.22 -6.08
CA THR A 131 24.25 -6.70 -5.32
C THR A 131 24.08 -6.60 -3.81
N SER A 132 22.88 -6.27 -3.33
CA SER A 132 22.61 -6.10 -1.90
C SER A 132 22.03 -7.36 -1.26
N MET A 133 22.62 -7.78 -0.14
CA MET A 133 22.05 -8.82 0.74
C MET A 133 20.83 -8.32 1.55
N HIS A 134 20.42 -7.06 1.44
CA HIS A 134 19.29 -6.55 2.21
C HIS A 134 17.94 -6.99 1.61
N PRO A 135 16.96 -7.49 2.39
CA PRO A 135 16.93 -7.65 3.84
C PRO A 135 17.08 -9.12 4.29
N THR A 136 18.30 -9.64 4.43
CA THR A 136 18.55 -10.95 5.08
C THR A 136 18.67 -10.82 6.59
N LEU A 137 17.90 -11.61 7.34
CA LEU A 137 17.99 -11.68 8.81
C LEU A 137 19.35 -12.24 9.25
N GLY A 138 19.93 -11.70 10.33
CA GLY A 138 21.19 -12.19 10.92
C GLY A 138 22.47 -11.76 10.18
N SER A 139 22.36 -10.97 9.11
CA SER A 139 23.51 -10.42 8.38
C SER A 139 23.43 -8.89 8.34
N GLU A 140 24.45 -8.23 8.85
CA GLU A 140 24.58 -6.77 8.77
C GLU A 140 25.17 -6.38 7.41
N ALA A 141 24.30 -6.17 6.42
CA ALA A 141 24.68 -5.88 5.03
C ALA A 141 25.43 -4.55 4.86
N THR A 142 25.46 -3.67 5.87
CA THR A 142 26.22 -2.42 5.82
C THR A 142 27.72 -2.62 6.05
N LEU A 143 28.14 -3.73 6.66
CA LEU A 143 29.55 -3.99 6.98
C LEU A 143 30.36 -4.39 5.73
N PRO A 144 31.61 -3.90 5.57
CA PRO A 144 32.42 -4.15 4.38
C PRO A 144 32.64 -5.63 4.05
N HIS A 145 32.76 -6.49 5.05
CA HIS A 145 33.00 -7.94 4.87
C HIS A 145 31.75 -8.70 4.39
N HIS A 146 30.56 -8.11 4.50
CA HIS A 146 29.33 -8.68 3.93
C HIS A 146 29.02 -8.13 2.53
N ARG A 147 29.79 -7.16 2.03
CA ARG A 147 29.63 -6.67 0.66
C ARG A 147 30.29 -7.63 -0.33
N PRO A 148 29.65 -7.92 -1.47
CA PRO A 148 30.34 -8.59 -2.55
C PRO A 148 31.47 -7.69 -3.09
N ASN A 149 32.66 -8.26 -3.27
CA ASN A 149 33.84 -7.50 -3.71
C ASN A 149 33.92 -7.35 -5.24
N SER A 150 33.16 -8.12 -6.04
CA SER A 150 33.21 -8.11 -7.50
C SER A 150 31.92 -8.66 -8.13
N GLU A 151 31.59 -8.23 -9.36
CA GLU A 151 30.41 -8.72 -10.11
C GLU A 151 30.43 -10.23 -10.35
N SER A 152 31.60 -10.81 -10.62
CA SER A 152 31.75 -12.27 -10.77
C SER A 152 31.43 -13.05 -9.50
N GLN A 153 31.64 -12.44 -8.32
CA GLN A 153 31.21 -13.02 -7.05
C GLN A 153 29.71 -12.85 -6.84
N ILE A 154 29.08 -11.81 -7.36
CA ILE A 154 27.64 -11.59 -7.19
C ILE A 154 26.83 -12.69 -7.86
N GLU A 155 27.21 -13.06 -9.09
CA GLU A 155 26.50 -14.10 -9.86
C GLU A 155 26.71 -15.51 -9.28
N SER A 156 27.82 -15.74 -8.58
CA SER A 156 28.16 -17.06 -8.01
C SER A 156 27.88 -17.19 -6.51
N ASP A 157 27.62 -16.09 -5.80
CA ASP A 157 27.39 -16.08 -4.36
C ASP A 157 25.95 -16.45 -4.05
N GLN A 158 25.75 -17.71 -3.65
CA GLN A 158 24.43 -18.23 -3.26
C GLN A 158 23.80 -17.48 -2.08
N ARG A 159 24.55 -16.68 -1.31
CA ARG A 159 24.00 -15.83 -0.24
C ARG A 159 23.12 -14.68 -0.78
N LEU A 160 23.29 -14.31 -2.05
CA LEU A 160 22.55 -13.25 -2.71
C LEU A 160 21.30 -13.78 -3.45
N LEU A 161 21.04 -15.09 -3.36
CA LEU A 161 19.86 -15.71 -3.94
C LEU A 161 18.70 -15.76 -2.93
N PRO A 162 17.44 -15.61 -3.39
CA PRO A 162 17.05 -15.28 -4.76
C PRO A 162 17.38 -13.82 -5.12
N THR A 163 17.73 -13.57 -6.38
CA THR A 163 17.90 -12.18 -6.88
C THR A 163 16.54 -11.46 -6.94
N GLN A 164 16.56 -10.13 -7.03
CA GLN A 164 15.33 -9.31 -7.06
C GLN A 164 14.38 -9.70 -8.22
N ASP A 165 14.91 -10.21 -9.32
CA ASP A 165 14.18 -10.64 -10.52
C ASP A 165 13.85 -12.13 -10.54
N GLN A 166 14.39 -12.92 -9.59
CA GLN A 166 14.04 -14.33 -9.41
C GLN A 166 12.77 -14.48 -8.56
N TYR A 167 11.63 -14.14 -9.15
CA TYR A 167 10.31 -14.48 -8.61
C TYR A 167 9.59 -15.48 -9.52
N PRO A 168 8.85 -16.47 -8.97
CA PRO A 168 8.47 -16.60 -7.55
C PRO A 168 9.58 -17.19 -6.65
N VAL A 169 9.66 -16.68 -5.41
CA VAL A 169 10.56 -17.17 -4.36
C VAL A 169 9.86 -18.24 -3.53
N TRP A 170 10.58 -19.30 -3.15
CA TRP A 170 10.08 -20.29 -2.19
C TRP A 170 10.02 -19.68 -0.78
N TYR A 171 8.83 -19.65 -0.20
CA TYR A 171 8.63 -19.21 1.18
C TYR A 171 8.65 -20.40 2.14
N PHE A 172 9.46 -20.31 3.19
CA PHE A 172 9.40 -21.26 4.29
C PHE A 172 8.33 -20.80 5.31
N PHE A 173 7.14 -21.41 5.24
CA PHE A 173 6.08 -21.15 6.21
C PHE A 173 6.24 -22.03 7.45
N TYR A 174 5.97 -21.46 8.62
CA TYR A 174 6.01 -22.14 9.91
C TYR A 174 4.81 -21.73 10.79
N GLY A 175 4.57 -22.48 11.86
CA GLY A 175 3.46 -22.20 12.77
C GLY A 175 2.10 -22.31 12.07
N THR A 176 1.23 -21.31 12.25
CA THR A 176 -0.14 -21.31 11.70
C THR A 176 -0.19 -21.10 10.19
N LEU A 177 0.80 -20.42 9.60
CA LEU A 177 0.86 -20.20 8.15
C LEU A 177 1.31 -21.45 7.36
N ALA A 178 1.75 -22.50 8.07
CA ALA A 178 2.01 -23.79 7.45
C ALA A 178 0.72 -24.53 7.06
N ASP A 179 -0.44 -24.10 7.56
CA ASP A 179 -1.74 -24.64 7.17
C ASP A 179 -2.18 -24.05 5.81
N PRO A 180 -2.42 -24.89 4.78
CA PRO A 180 -2.85 -24.44 3.45
C PRO A 180 -4.15 -23.62 3.49
N THR A 181 -5.07 -23.95 4.39
CA THR A 181 -6.37 -23.29 4.50
C THR A 181 -6.20 -21.87 5.01
N VAL A 182 -5.37 -21.69 6.04
CA VAL A 182 -5.06 -20.39 6.62
C VAL A 182 -4.35 -19.52 5.58
N LEU A 183 -3.40 -20.10 4.85
CA LEU A 183 -2.64 -19.38 3.84
C LEU A 183 -3.51 -18.99 2.64
N ASN A 184 -4.39 -19.88 2.18
CA ASN A 184 -5.35 -19.60 1.11
C ASN A 184 -6.33 -18.50 1.50
N ASN A 185 -6.88 -18.54 2.72
CA ASN A 185 -7.76 -17.47 3.20
C ASN A 185 -7.06 -16.11 3.30
N LEU A 186 -5.75 -16.10 3.57
CA LEU A 186 -4.96 -14.88 3.71
C LEU A 186 -4.53 -14.29 2.36
N LEU A 187 -4.11 -15.14 1.42
CA LEU A 187 -3.49 -14.71 0.17
C LEU A 187 -4.37 -14.93 -1.08
N GLY A 188 -5.46 -15.68 -0.96
CA GLY A 188 -6.33 -16.06 -2.08
C GLY A 188 -5.65 -16.98 -3.09
N ILE A 189 -4.65 -17.76 -2.66
CA ILE A 189 -3.88 -18.67 -3.52
C ILE A 189 -3.95 -20.09 -2.99
N GLU A 190 -3.88 -21.07 -3.89
CA GLU A 190 -3.69 -22.48 -3.53
C GLU A 190 -2.17 -22.80 -3.52
N PRO A 191 -1.53 -22.86 -2.33
CA PRO A 191 -0.09 -23.07 -2.22
C PRO A 191 0.33 -24.51 -2.52
N VAL A 192 1.46 -24.67 -3.22
CA VAL A 192 2.13 -25.97 -3.38
C VAL A 192 3.22 -26.11 -2.31
N TYR A 193 2.99 -26.98 -1.32
CA TYR A 193 3.97 -27.23 -0.26
C TYR A 193 5.02 -28.25 -0.66
N ARG A 194 6.26 -28.03 -0.18
CA ARG A 194 7.34 -29.01 -0.21
C ARG A 194 7.91 -29.17 1.19
N ALA A 195 8.22 -30.41 1.56
CA ALA A 195 8.90 -30.66 2.82
C ALA A 195 10.28 -29.99 2.80
N ALA A 196 10.55 -29.16 3.81
CA ALA A 196 11.81 -28.44 3.95
C ALA A 196 12.19 -28.38 5.43
N LYS A 197 13.49 -28.19 5.69
CA LYS A 197 14.03 -28.06 7.05
C LYS A 197 15.00 -26.89 7.10
N VAL A 198 14.79 -25.99 8.07
CA VAL A 198 15.75 -24.93 8.40
C VAL A 198 16.78 -25.49 9.38
N ARG A 199 18.07 -25.28 9.09
CA ARG A 199 19.17 -25.62 10.00
C ARG A 199 19.48 -24.43 10.90
N SER A 200 20.03 -24.70 12.09
CA SER A 200 20.42 -23.68 13.09
C SER A 200 19.29 -22.76 13.55
N GLY A 201 18.03 -23.06 13.20
CA GLY A 201 16.84 -22.37 13.69
C GLY A 201 16.06 -23.27 14.64
N ARG A 202 15.37 -22.66 15.60
CA ARG A 202 14.40 -23.32 16.48
C ARG A 202 13.10 -22.52 16.55
N LEU A 203 11.99 -23.21 16.74
CA LEU A 203 10.72 -22.55 17.02
C LEU A 203 10.65 -22.17 18.49
N ALA A 204 10.53 -20.87 18.76
CA ALA A 204 10.24 -20.31 20.07
C ALA A 204 8.80 -19.78 20.13
N THR A 205 8.32 -19.54 21.35
CA THR A 205 7.05 -18.82 21.57
C THR A 205 7.38 -17.38 21.96
N TRP A 206 6.94 -16.42 21.15
CA TRP A 206 7.06 -14.99 21.40
C TRP A 206 5.76 -14.43 21.98
N GLY A 207 5.88 -13.61 23.04
CA GLY A 207 4.73 -13.00 23.73
C GLY A 207 3.73 -14.02 24.30
N GLY A 208 4.18 -15.24 24.62
CA GLY A 208 3.33 -16.32 25.15
C GLY A 208 2.32 -16.93 24.15
N LYS A 209 2.20 -16.38 22.94
CA LYS A 209 1.13 -16.73 21.99
C LYS A 209 1.64 -17.09 20.59
N TYR A 210 2.66 -16.40 20.09
CA TYR A 210 3.04 -16.51 18.68
C TYR A 210 4.23 -17.45 18.51
N LYS A 211 4.20 -18.31 17.49
CA LYS A 211 5.39 -19.07 17.10
C LYS A 211 6.32 -18.16 16.33
N ALA A 212 7.59 -18.15 16.70
CA ALA A 212 8.64 -17.41 16.03
C ALA A 212 9.81 -18.35 15.72
N LEU A 213 10.33 -18.30 14.49
CA LEU A 213 11.56 -18.98 14.14
C LEU A 213 12.73 -18.09 14.58
N VAL A 214 13.54 -18.58 15.50
CA VAL A 214 14.69 -17.85 16.09
C VAL A 214 15.95 -18.68 15.93
N ASP A 215 17.11 -18.05 16.10
CA ASP A 215 18.38 -18.77 16.10
C ASP A 215 18.43 -19.81 17.24
N ALA A 216 18.85 -21.01 16.89
CA ALA A 216 19.23 -22.02 17.86
C ALA A 216 20.61 -21.64 18.41
N SER A 217 20.74 -21.57 19.74
CA SER A 217 22.05 -21.49 20.38
C SER A 217 22.90 -22.69 19.95
N ALA A 218 24.16 -22.43 19.58
CA ALA A 218 25.14 -23.44 19.21
C ALA A 218 25.29 -24.54 20.27
#